data_AF-A0A422MLU9-F1
#
_entry.id   AF-A0A422MLU9-F1
#
_cell.length_a   1.000
_cell.length_b   1.000
_cell.length_c   1.000
_cell.angle_alpha   90.00
_cell.angle_beta   90.00
_cell.angle_gamma   90.00
#
_symmetry.space_group_name_H-M   'P 1'
#
loop_
_entity.id
_entity.type
_entity.pdbx_description
1 polymer ?
#
loop_
_entity_poly.entity_id
_entity_poly.type
_entity_poly.pdbx_seq_one_letter_code
_entity_poly.pdbx_strand_id
1 'polypeptide(L)'
;MAYTCGVDGIKIGSFTGKVELSDGIWVCVPHWKQAGFSTLEATKYGQQLTIDRFKEILESGRSGKEYLTSENKTSFQLSTNALIQPNEIGKLQIAIARDWESNEEVLIALKGAFKEYLIVTRSYLYIFKSGFMTGHFVGQNRFKMPIANITNVEVDTHLLTGYFEVAAGGVQNLPRNYWSTDSKTDPAKSPNTISLNSNLFDDFRKASDLINELIMDIKLSPSTSVQSFSKLDTPDELRKYKSLLDDGIINEQEFNAKKKQLLGL
;
A
#
# COMPACT_ATOMS: atom_id res chain seq x y z
N MET A 1 4.30 44.26 1.51
CA MET A 1 3.36 43.38 0.79
C MET A 1 3.03 42.21 1.69
N ALA A 2 1.74 41.89 1.87
CA ALA A 2 1.34 40.74 2.68
C ALA A 2 1.53 39.47 1.85
N TYR A 3 2.30 38.51 2.36
CA TYR A 3 2.46 37.21 1.71
C TYR A 3 1.23 36.36 1.97
N THR A 4 0.82 35.54 1.02
CA THR A 4 -0.23 34.53 1.17
C THR A 4 0.38 33.15 1.10
N CYS A 5 -0.12 32.22 1.92
CA CYS A 5 0.33 30.84 1.84
C CYS A 5 -0.28 30.17 0.61
N GLY A 6 0.55 29.50 -0.20
CA GLY A 6 0.11 28.80 -1.41
C GLY A 6 -0.76 27.56 -1.15
N VAL A 7 -0.90 27.13 0.11
CA VAL A 7 -1.71 25.98 0.51
C VAL A 7 -3.15 26.40 0.82
N ASP A 8 -3.36 27.39 1.69
CA ASP A 8 -4.68 27.80 2.20
C ASP A 8 -5.12 29.20 1.73
N GLY A 9 -4.25 29.96 1.06
CA GLY A 9 -4.50 31.34 0.64
C GLY A 9 -4.54 32.35 1.79
N ILE A 10 -4.29 31.94 3.03
CA ILE A 10 -4.35 32.81 4.20
C ILE A 10 -3.12 33.72 4.22
N LYS A 11 -3.34 34.99 4.62
CA LYS A 11 -2.26 35.96 4.78
C LYS A 11 -1.30 35.54 5.89
N ILE A 12 -0.01 35.47 5.57
CA ILE A 12 1.07 35.20 6.50
C ILE A 12 1.42 36.50 7.22
N GLY A 13 1.20 36.53 8.54
CA GLY A 13 1.52 37.68 9.37
C GLY A 13 3.03 37.91 9.45
N SER A 14 3.45 39.17 9.60
CA SER A 14 4.87 39.60 9.59
C SER A 14 5.78 38.86 10.59
N PHE A 15 5.21 38.25 11.63
CA PHE A 15 5.95 37.55 12.69
C PHE A 15 5.78 36.03 12.67
N THR A 16 5.00 35.47 11.75
CA THR A 16 4.61 34.04 11.77
C THR A 16 5.58 33.09 11.07
N GLY A 17 6.67 33.62 10.49
CA GLY A 17 7.65 32.86 9.72
C GLY A 17 7.08 32.34 8.40
N LYS A 18 7.96 32.14 7.41
CA LYS A 18 7.57 31.73 6.06
C LYS A 18 8.72 30.97 5.38
N VAL A 19 8.37 30.08 4.47
CA VAL A 19 9.33 29.33 3.65
C VAL A 19 9.02 29.63 2.19
N GLU A 20 10.05 30.01 1.43
CA GLU A 20 9.96 30.21 -0.01
C GLU A 20 10.25 28.90 -0.73
N LEU A 21 9.36 28.54 -1.64
CA LEU A 21 9.47 27.39 -2.52
C LEU A 21 10.27 27.74 -3.79
N SER A 22 10.66 26.72 -4.57
CA SER A 22 11.48 26.89 -5.77
C SER A 22 10.78 27.65 -6.91
N ASP A 23 9.45 27.70 -6.88
CA ASP A 23 8.60 28.44 -7.81
C ASP A 23 8.23 29.85 -7.31
N GLY A 24 8.87 30.32 -6.23
CA GLY A 24 8.65 31.64 -5.65
C GLY A 24 7.36 31.76 -4.82
N ILE A 25 6.66 30.64 -4.60
CA ILE A 25 5.44 30.61 -3.78
C ILE A 25 5.81 30.44 -2.31
N TRP A 26 5.07 31.11 -1.43
CA TRP A 26 5.33 31.09 0.01
C TRP A 26 4.44 30.09 0.73
N VAL A 27 5.01 29.40 1.73
CA VAL A 27 4.29 28.51 2.64
C VAL A 27 4.44 29.01 4.07
N CYS A 28 3.35 28.96 4.84
CA CYS A 28 3.38 29.34 6.25
C CYS A 28 4.05 28.25 7.10
N VAL A 29 4.66 28.63 8.23
CA VAL A 29 5.32 27.68 9.14
C VAL A 29 4.39 26.56 9.64
N PRO A 30 3.10 26.78 9.93
CA PRO A 30 2.17 25.70 10.27
C PRO A 30 2.10 24.61 9.19
N HIS A 31 1.90 24.97 7.92
CA HIS A 31 1.89 24.01 6.81
C HIS A 31 3.26 23.36 6.61
N TRP A 32 4.35 24.12 6.77
CA TRP A 32 5.72 23.57 6.74
C TRP A 32 5.94 22.47 7.79
N LYS A 33 5.49 22.72 9.03
CA LYS A 33 5.54 21.75 10.12
C LYS A 33 4.57 20.59 9.93
N GLN A 34 3.40 20.85 9.37
CA GLN A 34 2.41 19.82 9.02
C GLN A 34 2.94 18.85 7.96
N ALA A 35 3.69 19.37 6.98
CA ALA A 35 4.45 18.56 6.04
C ALA A 35 5.64 17.83 6.69
N GLY A 36 5.78 17.86 8.02
CA GLY A 36 6.80 17.13 8.78
C GLY A 36 8.23 17.66 8.64
N PHE A 37 8.39 18.92 8.20
CA PHE A 37 9.67 19.62 8.21
C PHE A 37 9.83 20.48 9.47
N SER A 38 11.06 20.59 9.96
CA SER A 38 11.39 21.60 10.98
C SER A 38 11.70 22.95 10.33
N THR A 39 11.61 24.03 11.10
CA THR A 39 11.95 25.38 10.62
C THR A 39 13.43 25.53 10.25
N LEU A 40 14.32 24.74 10.87
CA LEU A 40 15.75 24.72 10.55
C LEU A 40 16.05 24.14 9.17
N GLU A 41 15.11 23.38 8.61
CA GLU A 41 15.26 22.72 7.32
C GLU A 41 14.61 23.48 6.17
N ALA A 42 14.04 24.66 6.45
CA ALA A 42 13.42 25.52 5.45
C ALA A 42 14.40 25.89 4.32
N THR A 43 15.64 26.25 4.66
CA THR A 43 16.68 26.57 3.68
C THR A 43 17.19 25.35 2.92
N LYS A 44 17.11 24.16 3.52
CA LYS A 44 17.53 22.91 2.90
C LYS A 44 16.51 22.41 1.87
N TYR A 45 15.24 22.32 2.27
CA TYR A 45 14.20 21.68 1.45
C TYR A 45 13.28 22.67 0.72
N GLY A 46 13.18 23.93 1.17
CA GLY A 46 12.25 24.90 0.57
C GLY A 46 12.51 25.09 -0.92
N GLN A 47 13.77 25.33 -1.30
CA GLN A 47 14.19 25.52 -2.69
C GLN A 47 14.25 24.22 -3.52
N GLN A 48 13.85 23.07 -2.95
CA GLN A 48 13.75 21.79 -3.65
C GLN A 48 12.30 21.42 -4.02
N LEU A 49 11.33 22.24 -3.62
CA LEU A 49 9.91 21.92 -3.71
C LEU A 49 9.17 23.04 -4.44
N THR A 50 8.29 22.67 -5.36
CA THR A 50 7.22 23.55 -5.89
C THR A 50 5.99 23.49 -4.98
N ILE A 51 5.04 24.42 -5.14
CA ILE A 51 3.80 24.39 -4.35
C ILE A 51 2.99 23.12 -4.59
N ASP A 52 2.96 22.63 -5.83
CA ASP A 52 2.23 21.41 -6.17
C ASP A 52 2.88 20.22 -5.49
N ARG A 53 4.22 20.14 -5.52
CA ARG A 53 4.97 19.09 -4.83
C ARG A 53 4.79 19.17 -3.31
N PHE A 54 4.76 20.38 -2.77
CA PHE A 54 4.54 20.59 -1.34
C PHE A 54 3.12 20.15 -0.91
N LYS A 55 2.11 20.42 -1.73
CA LYS A 55 0.73 19.92 -1.52
C LYS A 55 0.67 18.40 -1.59
N GLU A 56 1.37 17.77 -2.54
CA GLU A 56 1.48 16.31 -2.60
C GLU A 56 2.12 15.72 -1.33
N ILE A 57 3.11 16.38 -0.74
CA ILE A 57 3.70 15.97 0.55
C ILE A 57 2.65 16.06 1.67
N LEU A 58 1.93 17.18 1.79
CA LEU A 58 0.85 17.32 2.77
C LEU A 58 -0.24 16.26 2.58
N GLU A 59 -0.59 15.98 1.33
CA GLU A 59 -1.56 14.96 0.98
C GLU A 59 -1.04 13.55 1.28
N SER A 60 0.25 13.28 1.15
CA SER A 60 0.79 11.95 1.44
C SER A 60 0.65 11.54 2.91
N GLY A 61 0.50 12.50 3.82
CA GLY A 61 0.49 12.26 5.27
C GLY A 61 1.85 11.81 5.82
N ARG A 62 2.91 11.92 5.03
CA ARG A 62 4.29 11.57 5.39
C ARG A 62 5.04 12.80 5.87
N SER A 63 6.06 12.60 6.71
CA SER A 63 7.08 13.65 6.84
C SER A 63 7.72 13.87 5.48
N GLY A 64 7.82 15.13 5.08
CA GLY A 64 8.41 15.54 3.81
C GLY A 64 9.88 15.15 3.69
N LYS A 65 10.59 14.96 4.83
CA LYS A 65 11.93 14.38 4.83
C LYS A 65 11.90 12.95 4.30
N GLU A 66 11.00 12.15 4.85
CA GLU A 66 10.84 10.74 4.50
C GLU A 66 10.33 10.60 3.06
N TYR A 67 9.42 11.48 2.65
CA TYR A 67 8.90 11.59 1.29
C TYR A 67 10.04 11.83 0.28
N LEU A 68 10.88 12.84 0.52
CA LEU A 68 12.03 13.17 -0.33
C LEU A 68 13.12 12.10 -0.30
N THR A 69 13.33 11.42 0.83
CA THR A 69 14.29 10.30 0.89
C THR A 69 13.77 9.02 0.22
N SER A 70 12.45 8.83 0.18
CA SER A 70 11.84 7.64 -0.42
C SER A 70 11.89 7.63 -1.95
N GLU A 71 11.99 8.79 -2.60
CA GLU A 71 12.14 8.88 -4.07
C GLU A 71 13.37 8.15 -4.61
N ASN A 72 14.43 8.01 -3.79
CA ASN A 72 15.63 7.27 -4.20
C ASN A 72 15.55 5.76 -3.96
N LYS A 73 14.42 5.22 -3.46
CA LYS A 73 14.32 3.80 -3.07
C LYS A 73 13.13 3.01 -3.63
N THR A 74 12.13 3.63 -4.29
CA THR A 74 10.82 2.97 -4.39
C THR A 74 10.17 3.02 -5.76
N SER A 75 10.64 2.15 -6.65
CA SER A 75 9.86 1.70 -7.79
C SER A 75 9.59 0.20 -7.64
N PHE A 76 8.32 -0.18 -7.55
CA PHE A 76 7.93 -1.55 -7.87
C PHE A 76 8.01 -1.72 -9.39
N GLN A 77 8.33 -2.94 -9.84
CA GLN A 77 8.37 -3.24 -11.27
C GLN A 77 6.95 -3.49 -11.76
N LEU A 78 6.53 -2.81 -12.83
CA LEU A 78 5.24 -3.06 -13.47
C LEU A 78 5.38 -4.20 -14.48
N SER A 79 4.42 -5.10 -14.50
CA SER A 79 4.33 -6.08 -15.59
C SER A 79 3.96 -5.39 -16.91
N THR A 80 4.34 -5.98 -18.04
CA THR A 80 4.13 -5.41 -19.39
C THR A 80 2.67 -5.04 -19.66
N ASN A 81 1.73 -5.83 -19.13
CA ASN A 81 0.28 -5.64 -19.30
C ASN A 81 -0.40 -5.20 -18.01
N ALA A 82 0.31 -4.51 -17.12
CA ALA A 82 -0.25 -4.11 -15.83
C ALA A 82 -1.48 -3.18 -16.01
N LEU A 83 -2.54 -3.45 -15.24
CA LEU A 83 -3.70 -2.57 -15.18
C LEU A 83 -3.40 -1.40 -14.24
N ILE A 84 -3.26 -0.21 -14.81
CA ILE A 84 -2.83 0.99 -14.09
C ILE A 84 -3.67 2.22 -14.44
N GLN A 85 -3.60 3.22 -13.57
CA GLN A 85 -4.00 4.59 -13.85
C GLN A 85 -2.73 5.44 -14.03
N PRO A 86 -2.24 5.68 -15.27
CA PRO A 86 -0.91 6.26 -15.50
C PRO A 86 -0.66 7.58 -14.74
N ASN A 87 -1.68 8.43 -14.64
CA ASN A 87 -1.61 9.72 -13.96
C ASN A 87 -1.52 9.60 -12.43
N GLU A 88 -1.82 8.43 -11.86
CA GLU A 88 -1.81 8.19 -10.41
C GLU A 88 -0.59 7.37 -9.96
N ILE A 89 0.18 6.79 -10.89
CA ILE A 89 1.30 5.89 -10.56
C ILE A 89 2.36 6.56 -9.70
N GLY A 90 2.73 7.80 -9.98
CA GLY A 90 3.71 8.52 -9.16
C GLY A 90 3.23 8.69 -7.71
N LYS A 91 1.97 9.10 -7.51
CA LYS A 91 1.36 9.24 -6.18
C LYS A 91 1.29 7.91 -5.45
N LEU A 92 0.97 6.84 -6.17
CA LEU A 92 0.85 5.49 -5.63
C LEU A 92 2.21 4.91 -5.22
N GLN A 93 3.24 5.01 -6.08
CA GLN A 93 4.62 4.59 -5.77
C GLN A 93 5.12 5.26 -4.51
N ILE A 94 4.91 6.57 -4.42
CA ILE A 94 5.18 7.33 -3.23
C ILE A 94 4.35 6.73 -2.10
N ALA A 95 3.02 6.72 -2.15
CA ALA A 95 2.15 6.30 -1.05
C ALA A 95 2.46 4.93 -0.43
N ILE A 96 3.02 3.98 -1.19
CA ILE A 96 3.31 2.62 -0.67
C ILE A 96 4.80 2.37 -0.36
N ALA A 97 5.69 3.28 -0.74
CA ALA A 97 7.14 3.16 -0.64
C ALA A 97 7.71 2.50 0.65
N ARG A 98 7.18 2.86 1.84
CA ARG A 98 7.72 2.36 3.12
C ARG A 98 7.38 0.91 3.41
N ASP A 99 6.24 0.49 2.91
CA ASP A 99 5.61 -0.78 3.25
C ASP A 99 5.69 -1.78 2.08
N TRP A 100 6.30 -1.36 0.97
CA TRP A 100 6.52 -2.19 -0.19
C TRP A 100 7.80 -3.00 -0.04
N GLU A 101 7.64 -4.32 0.05
CA GLU A 101 8.73 -5.27 0.27
C GLU A 101 8.82 -6.33 -0.83
N SER A 102 7.91 -6.28 -1.82
CA SER A 102 7.82 -7.31 -2.86
C SER A 102 8.78 -7.01 -4.01
N ASN A 103 9.47 -8.06 -4.46
CA ASN A 103 10.26 -8.05 -5.69
C ASN A 103 9.46 -8.56 -6.90
N GLU A 104 8.19 -8.94 -6.71
CA GLU A 104 7.34 -9.38 -7.81
C GLU A 104 6.89 -8.20 -8.67
N GLU A 105 6.71 -8.47 -9.96
CA GLU A 105 6.02 -7.54 -10.83
C GLU A 105 4.59 -7.27 -10.33
N VAL A 106 4.23 -6.00 -10.38
CA VAL A 106 2.90 -5.50 -10.10
C VAL A 106 2.05 -5.66 -11.35
N LEU A 107 0.96 -6.42 -11.19
CA LEU A 107 -0.03 -6.71 -12.22
C LEU A 107 -1.15 -5.67 -12.23
N ILE A 108 -1.50 -5.13 -11.06
CA ILE A 108 -2.56 -4.13 -10.91
C ILE A 108 -2.08 -3.07 -9.93
N ALA A 109 -2.21 -1.80 -10.30
CA ALA A 109 -1.93 -0.65 -9.44
C ALA A 109 -2.98 0.45 -9.67
N LEU A 110 -4.00 0.50 -8.82
CA LEU A 110 -5.14 1.41 -8.95
C LEU A 110 -5.35 2.25 -7.70
N LYS A 111 -5.85 3.48 -7.88
CA LYS A 111 -6.25 4.35 -6.79
C LYS A 111 -7.78 4.35 -6.64
N GLY A 112 -8.26 4.26 -5.40
CA GLY A 112 -9.66 4.42 -5.03
C GLY A 112 -10.12 5.88 -4.98
N ALA A 113 -11.36 6.10 -4.54
CA ALA A 113 -11.96 7.42 -4.42
C ALA A 113 -11.18 8.32 -3.44
N PHE A 114 -10.65 7.74 -2.35
CA PHE A 114 -9.84 8.46 -1.37
C PHE A 114 -8.35 8.10 -1.50
N LYS A 115 -7.58 8.20 -0.41
CA LYS A 115 -6.18 7.75 -0.33
C LYS A 115 -6.13 6.26 -0.04
N GLU A 116 -6.70 5.52 -0.97
CA GLU A 116 -6.84 4.07 -0.96
C GLU A 116 -6.16 3.53 -2.22
N TYR A 117 -5.35 2.49 -2.11
CA TYR A 117 -4.59 1.97 -3.24
C TYR A 117 -4.67 0.44 -3.27
N LEU A 118 -5.04 -0.10 -4.44
CA LEU A 118 -5.00 -1.53 -4.74
C LEU A 118 -3.68 -1.84 -5.42
N ILE A 119 -2.92 -2.77 -4.85
CA ILE A 119 -1.73 -3.33 -5.50
C ILE A 119 -1.85 -4.85 -5.55
N VAL A 120 -1.65 -5.43 -6.72
CA VAL A 120 -1.72 -6.89 -6.90
C VAL A 120 -0.46 -7.38 -7.59
N THR A 121 0.11 -8.44 -7.03
CA THR A 121 1.20 -9.23 -7.64
C THR A 121 0.69 -10.66 -7.88
N ARG A 122 1.57 -11.57 -8.32
CA ARG A 122 1.18 -12.98 -8.49
C ARG A 122 0.83 -13.66 -7.17
N SER A 123 1.55 -13.32 -6.11
CA SER A 123 1.39 -13.99 -4.80
C SER A 123 0.46 -13.27 -3.84
N TYR A 124 0.35 -11.94 -3.93
CA TYR A 124 -0.36 -11.13 -2.93
C TYR A 124 -1.23 -10.03 -3.51
N LEU A 125 -2.33 -9.75 -2.81
CA LEU A 125 -3.10 -8.52 -2.93
C LEU A 125 -2.85 -7.63 -1.71
N TYR A 126 -2.69 -6.34 -1.96
CA TYR A 126 -2.53 -5.31 -0.94
C TYR A 126 -3.58 -4.22 -1.10
N ILE A 127 -4.15 -3.79 0.03
CA ILE A 127 -4.94 -2.56 0.11
C ILE A 127 -4.25 -1.64 1.11
N PHE A 128 -3.84 -0.48 0.61
CA PHE A 128 -3.25 0.57 1.41
C PHE A 128 -4.27 1.66 1.67
N LYS A 129 -4.41 2.12 2.92
CA LYS A 129 -5.31 3.21 3.30
C LYS A 129 -4.62 4.22 4.20
N SER A 130 -4.75 5.50 3.84
CA SER A 130 -4.23 6.60 4.66
C SER A 130 -5.19 7.80 4.69
N GLY A 131 -4.89 8.76 5.56
CA GLY A 131 -5.63 10.02 5.66
C GLY A 131 -6.99 9.95 6.36
N PHE A 132 -7.52 11.14 6.66
CA PHE A 132 -8.67 11.32 7.56
C PHE A 132 -9.94 10.60 7.08
N MET A 133 -10.22 10.63 5.77
CA MET A 133 -11.40 9.98 5.18
C MET A 133 -11.41 8.46 5.36
N THR A 134 -10.24 7.84 5.55
CA THR A 134 -10.13 6.39 5.82
C THR A 134 -10.03 6.07 7.32
N GLY A 135 -10.22 7.07 8.19
CA GLY A 135 -10.12 6.95 9.64
C GLY A 135 -8.73 7.18 10.23
N HIS A 136 -7.74 7.61 9.44
CA HIS A 136 -6.36 7.76 9.88
C HIS A 136 -5.95 9.24 10.06
N PHE A 137 -5.58 9.64 11.27
CA PHE A 137 -5.03 10.98 11.53
C PHE A 137 -3.52 11.04 11.25
N VAL A 138 -2.79 9.97 11.58
CA VAL A 138 -1.35 9.76 11.31
C VAL A 138 -1.15 8.29 10.94
N GLY A 139 -0.23 8.02 10.01
CA GLY A 139 0.11 6.66 9.59
C GLY A 139 -0.79 6.11 8.48
N GLN A 140 -0.63 4.82 8.21
CA GLN A 140 -1.26 4.10 7.11
C GLN A 140 -1.59 2.69 7.58
N ASN A 141 -2.71 2.15 7.10
CA ASN A 141 -3.03 0.74 7.25
C ASN A 141 -2.69 -0.02 5.96
N ARG A 142 -2.20 -1.25 6.11
CA ARG A 142 -1.90 -2.19 5.03
C ARG A 142 -2.64 -3.50 5.27
N PHE A 143 -3.71 -3.72 4.53
CA PHE A 143 -4.29 -5.05 4.38
C PHE A 143 -3.47 -5.82 3.35
N LYS A 144 -3.07 -7.05 3.69
CA LYS A 144 -2.29 -7.95 2.84
C LYS A 144 -2.93 -9.32 2.88
N MET A 145 -3.18 -9.91 1.71
CA MET A 145 -3.77 -11.24 1.59
C MET A 145 -3.06 -12.04 0.49
N PRO A 146 -2.60 -13.28 0.76
CA PRO A 146 -2.15 -14.19 -0.29
C PRO A 146 -3.29 -14.44 -1.28
N ILE A 147 -3.03 -14.39 -2.59
CA ILE A 147 -4.07 -14.64 -3.61
C ILE A 147 -4.71 -16.02 -3.40
N ALA A 148 -3.92 -17.03 -3.03
CA ALA A 148 -4.40 -18.38 -2.73
C ALA A 148 -5.46 -18.45 -1.61
N ASN A 149 -5.47 -17.48 -0.70
CA ASN A 149 -6.41 -17.43 0.43
C ASN A 149 -7.69 -16.63 0.11
N ILE A 150 -7.74 -15.95 -1.05
CA ILE A 150 -8.90 -15.17 -1.46
C ILE A 150 -9.97 -16.11 -2.03
N THR A 151 -11.18 -15.98 -1.51
CA THR A 151 -12.34 -16.71 -2.01
C THR A 151 -12.85 -16.07 -3.30
N ASN A 152 -13.07 -14.76 -3.26
CA ASN A 152 -13.53 -13.92 -4.37
C ASN A 152 -13.15 -12.46 -4.10
N VAL A 153 -13.08 -11.66 -5.16
CA VAL A 153 -13.19 -10.20 -5.06
C VAL A 153 -14.39 -9.72 -5.86
N GLU A 154 -15.01 -8.63 -5.42
CA GLU A 154 -16.19 -8.09 -6.09
C GLU A 154 -16.26 -6.57 -6.04
N VAL A 155 -17.04 -5.99 -6.95
CA VAL A 155 -17.37 -4.58 -6.98
C VAL A 155 -18.87 -4.44 -6.75
N ASP A 156 -19.26 -3.92 -5.59
CA ASP A 156 -20.63 -3.54 -5.29
C ASP A 156 -20.82 -2.06 -5.68
N THR A 157 -21.85 -1.79 -6.48
CA THR A 157 -22.16 -0.44 -6.95
C THR A 157 -23.57 -0.04 -6.59
N HIS A 158 -23.68 1.19 -6.09
CA HIS A 158 -24.91 1.98 -6.07
C HIS A 158 -24.83 3.07 -7.16
N LEU A 159 -25.83 3.95 -7.25
CA LEU A 159 -26.01 4.86 -8.40
C LEU A 159 -24.75 5.62 -8.83
N LEU A 160 -24.04 6.25 -7.89
CA LEU A 160 -22.83 7.07 -8.17
C LEU A 160 -21.61 6.66 -7.34
N THR A 161 -21.79 5.73 -6.41
CA THR A 161 -20.79 5.30 -5.45
C THR A 161 -20.78 3.78 -5.35
N GLY A 162 -19.68 3.21 -4.89
CA GLY A 162 -19.56 1.78 -4.71
C GLY A 162 -18.32 1.45 -3.90
N TYR A 163 -18.02 0.17 -3.80
CA TYR A 163 -16.79 -0.30 -3.21
C TYR A 163 -16.34 -1.59 -3.86
N PHE A 164 -15.02 -1.76 -3.93
CA PHE A 164 -14.38 -3.04 -4.18
C PHE A 164 -14.21 -3.75 -2.83
N GLU A 165 -14.48 -5.05 -2.74
CA GLU A 165 -14.30 -5.85 -1.53
C GLU A 165 -13.53 -7.15 -1.81
N VAL A 166 -12.64 -7.51 -0.88
CA VAL A 166 -11.93 -8.79 -0.87
C VAL A 166 -12.57 -9.71 0.16
N ALA A 167 -13.08 -10.85 -0.30
CA ALA A 167 -13.64 -11.89 0.55
C ALA A 167 -12.64 -13.05 0.73
N ALA A 168 -12.35 -13.42 1.97
CA ALA A 168 -11.46 -14.54 2.30
C ALA A 168 -11.88 -15.21 3.61
N GLY A 169 -11.47 -16.48 3.81
CA GLY A 169 -11.72 -17.20 5.06
C GLY A 169 -11.08 -16.48 6.25
N GLY A 170 -11.87 -16.10 7.25
CA GLY A 170 -11.41 -15.35 8.43
C GLY A 170 -11.49 -13.82 8.29
N VAL A 171 -11.88 -13.31 7.12
CA VAL A 171 -12.25 -11.89 6.95
C VAL A 171 -13.73 -11.74 7.30
N GLN A 172 -14.04 -10.83 8.23
CA GLN A 172 -15.43 -10.59 8.64
C GLN A 172 -16.17 -9.83 7.53
N ASN A 173 -16.91 -10.55 6.69
CA ASN A 173 -17.78 -9.95 5.67
C ASN A 173 -19.08 -9.48 6.34
N LEU A 174 -19.14 -8.19 6.68
CA LEU A 174 -20.36 -7.51 7.14
C LEU A 174 -20.98 -6.75 5.95
N PRO A 175 -22.31 -6.65 5.87
CA PRO A 175 -22.95 -5.73 4.92
C PRO A 175 -22.37 -4.32 5.08
N ARG A 176 -21.85 -3.74 4.00
CA ARG A 176 -21.26 -2.40 4.03
C ARG A 176 -22.28 -1.36 3.63
N ASN A 177 -22.12 -0.15 4.17
CA ASN A 177 -22.94 0.99 3.86
C ASN A 177 -22.04 2.22 3.72
N TYR A 178 -21.96 2.74 2.50
CA TYR A 178 -21.16 3.92 2.13
C TYR A 178 -21.51 5.17 2.96
N TRP A 179 -22.72 5.25 3.50
CA TRP A 179 -23.19 6.37 4.32
C TRP A 179 -23.06 6.12 5.83
N SER A 180 -22.51 4.97 6.21
CA SER A 180 -22.29 4.65 7.62
C SER A 180 -21.13 5.45 8.20
N THR A 181 -21.28 5.88 9.44
CA THR A 181 -20.17 6.45 10.23
C THR A 181 -19.42 5.39 11.03
N ASP A 182 -19.97 4.18 11.14
CA ASP A 182 -19.36 3.05 11.85
C ASP A 182 -18.22 2.45 11.02
N SER A 183 -17.01 2.45 11.61
CA SER A 183 -15.79 1.84 11.06
C SER A 183 -15.93 0.41 10.53
N LYS A 184 -16.89 -0.37 11.04
CA LYS A 184 -17.13 -1.76 10.64
C LYS A 184 -18.00 -1.90 9.40
N THR A 185 -18.75 -0.87 9.02
CA THR A 185 -19.67 -0.92 7.87
C THR A 185 -19.34 0.15 6.83
N ASP A 186 -18.54 1.15 7.17
CA ASP A 186 -17.99 2.16 6.27
C ASP A 186 -16.86 1.56 5.38
N PRO A 187 -17.05 1.49 4.05
CA PRO A 187 -16.04 0.97 3.12
C PRO A 187 -14.72 1.75 3.13
N ALA A 188 -14.72 3.03 3.50
CA ALA A 188 -13.50 3.83 3.56
C ALA A 188 -12.62 3.43 4.75
N LYS A 189 -13.22 2.90 5.82
CA LYS A 189 -12.54 2.51 7.07
C LYS A 189 -12.25 1.02 7.15
N SER A 190 -12.99 0.20 6.39
CA SER A 190 -12.77 -1.24 6.39
C SER A 190 -11.47 -1.64 5.67
N PRO A 191 -10.64 -2.53 6.25
CA PRO A 191 -9.33 -2.85 5.70
C PRO A 191 -9.37 -3.58 4.35
N ASN A 192 -10.38 -4.42 4.12
CA ASN A 192 -10.49 -5.29 2.93
C ASN A 192 -11.28 -4.67 1.77
N THR A 193 -11.62 -3.37 1.85
CA THR A 193 -12.43 -2.68 0.85
C THR A 193 -11.69 -1.51 0.22
N ILE A 194 -12.14 -1.01 -0.93
CA ILE A 194 -11.72 0.28 -1.52
C ILE A 194 -12.96 1.04 -1.97
N SER A 195 -13.09 2.29 -1.54
CA SER A 195 -14.22 3.15 -1.91
C SER A 195 -14.11 3.58 -3.37
N LEU A 196 -15.24 3.61 -4.08
CA LEU A 196 -15.30 3.93 -5.51
C LEU A 196 -16.34 5.02 -5.81
N ASN A 197 -16.05 5.82 -6.82
CA ASN A 197 -17.01 6.68 -7.52
C ASN A 197 -17.24 6.14 -8.93
N SER A 198 -18.24 6.67 -9.63
CA SER A 198 -18.66 6.19 -10.96
C SER A 198 -17.52 6.06 -11.98
N ASN A 199 -16.52 6.94 -11.93
CA ASN A 199 -15.42 6.95 -12.90
C ASN A 199 -14.41 5.82 -12.66
N LEU A 200 -14.45 5.17 -11.49
CA LEU A 200 -13.55 4.09 -11.11
C LEU A 200 -14.17 2.70 -11.33
N PHE A 201 -15.47 2.61 -11.63
CA PHE A 201 -16.17 1.32 -11.71
C PHE A 201 -15.59 0.41 -12.78
N ASP A 202 -15.29 0.92 -13.97
CA ASP A 202 -14.78 0.10 -15.07
C ASP A 202 -13.37 -0.43 -14.79
N ASP A 203 -12.48 0.39 -14.22
CA ASP A 203 -11.13 -0.03 -13.83
C ASP A 203 -11.19 -1.11 -12.76
N PHE A 204 -12.02 -0.93 -11.72
CA PHE A 204 -12.11 -1.89 -10.62
C PHE A 204 -12.88 -3.17 -11.00
N ARG A 205 -13.82 -3.12 -11.95
CA ARG A 205 -14.43 -4.33 -12.51
C ARG A 205 -13.41 -5.15 -13.29
N LYS A 206 -12.62 -4.51 -14.16
CA LYS A 206 -11.51 -5.19 -14.85
C LYS A 206 -10.50 -5.77 -13.85
N ALA A 207 -10.18 -5.03 -12.79
CA ALA A 207 -9.31 -5.54 -11.73
C ALA A 207 -9.93 -6.77 -11.04
N SER A 208 -11.22 -6.73 -10.74
CA SER A 208 -11.97 -7.84 -10.15
C SER A 208 -11.88 -9.09 -11.03
N ASP A 209 -12.10 -8.94 -12.33
CA ASP A 209 -12.02 -10.04 -13.30
C ASP A 209 -10.62 -10.65 -13.32
N LEU A 210 -9.58 -9.82 -13.49
CA LEU A 210 -8.18 -10.27 -13.50
C LEU A 210 -7.77 -10.97 -12.19
N ILE A 211 -8.21 -10.47 -11.04
CA ILE A 211 -7.89 -11.09 -9.74
C ILE A 211 -8.61 -12.43 -9.60
N ASN A 212 -9.87 -12.52 -10.01
CA ASN A 212 -10.63 -13.76 -9.95
C ASN A 212 -10.06 -14.81 -10.92
N GLU A 213 -9.58 -14.41 -12.09
CA GLU A 213 -8.80 -15.28 -12.99
C GLU A 213 -7.53 -15.80 -12.32
N LEU A 214 -6.73 -14.92 -11.68
CA LEU A 214 -5.54 -15.34 -10.93
C LEU A 214 -5.87 -16.34 -9.81
N ILE A 215 -6.97 -16.12 -9.09
CA ILE A 215 -7.45 -17.04 -8.05
C ILE A 215 -7.81 -18.40 -8.65
N MET A 216 -8.51 -18.41 -9.80
CA MET A 216 -8.89 -19.65 -10.49
C MET A 216 -7.66 -20.40 -10.99
N ASP A 217 -6.69 -19.71 -11.61
CA ASP A 217 -5.46 -20.31 -12.11
C ASP A 217 -4.66 -21.03 -11.02
N ILE A 218 -4.58 -20.43 -9.83
CA ILE A 218 -3.93 -21.04 -8.65
C ILE A 218 -4.70 -22.27 -8.18
N LYS A 219 -6.04 -22.22 -8.14
CA LYS A 219 -6.89 -23.33 -7.70
C LYS A 219 -6.89 -24.51 -8.68
N LEU A 220 -6.81 -24.22 -9.98
CA LEU A 220 -6.83 -25.21 -11.06
C LEU A 220 -5.44 -25.80 -11.36
N SER A 221 -4.37 -25.19 -10.84
CA SER A 221 -3.00 -25.67 -10.97
C SER A 221 -2.45 -26.23 -9.65
N PRO A 222 -2.91 -27.41 -9.15
CA PRO A 222 -2.41 -27.99 -7.91
C PRO A 222 -0.95 -28.50 -7.97
N SER A 223 -0.19 -28.18 -9.02
CA SER A 223 1.20 -28.62 -9.16
C SER A 223 2.00 -27.71 -10.09
N THR A 224 2.61 -26.66 -9.52
CA THR A 224 3.98 -26.28 -9.87
C THR A 224 4.64 -25.84 -8.58
N SER A 225 5.65 -26.59 -8.18
CA SER A 225 6.58 -26.30 -7.11
C SER A 225 6.92 -24.81 -7.05
N VAL A 226 6.56 -24.17 -5.93
CA VAL A 226 7.25 -22.98 -5.47
C VAL A 226 8.69 -23.40 -5.27
N GLN A 227 9.53 -23.08 -6.25
CA GLN A 227 10.97 -23.21 -6.15
C GLN A 227 11.43 -22.11 -5.19
N SER A 228 11.38 -22.48 -3.92
CA SER A 228 12.12 -21.99 -2.78
C SER A 228 13.18 -20.92 -3.07
N PHE A 229 12.90 -19.69 -2.66
CA PHE A 229 13.91 -18.77 -2.13
C PHE A 229 13.37 -18.10 -0.87
N SER A 230 13.15 -18.89 0.19
CA SER A 230 13.02 -18.39 1.56
C SER A 230 14.17 -18.95 2.39
N LYS A 231 15.35 -18.35 2.21
CA LYS A 231 16.49 -18.53 3.08
C LYS A 231 16.25 -17.72 4.35
N LEU A 232 15.26 -18.10 5.18
CA LEU A 232 14.94 -17.54 6.50
C LEU A 232 13.80 -18.37 7.16
N ASP A 233 14.02 -19.67 7.40
CA ASP A 233 13.13 -20.48 8.29
C ASP A 233 13.83 -21.72 8.91
N THR A 234 15.14 -21.62 9.07
CA THR A 234 16.02 -22.74 9.47
C THR A 234 15.67 -23.40 10.82
N PRO A 235 15.23 -22.67 11.87
CA PRO A 235 14.94 -23.28 13.18
C PRO A 235 13.66 -24.13 13.21
N ASP A 236 12.59 -23.70 12.54
CA ASP A 236 11.30 -24.39 12.61
C ASP A 236 11.25 -25.61 11.68
N GLU A 237 11.98 -25.58 10.56
CA GLU A 237 12.19 -26.77 9.73
C GLU A 237 13.00 -27.85 10.46
N LEU A 238 14.08 -27.47 11.16
CA LEU A 238 14.87 -28.42 11.96
C LEU A 238 14.04 -29.13 13.05
N ARG A 239 13.10 -28.41 13.69
CA ARG A 239 12.17 -29.00 14.66
C ARG A 239 11.22 -30.01 14.03
N LYS A 240 10.68 -29.73 12.84
CA LYS A 240 9.83 -30.66 12.09
C LYS A 240 10.59 -31.94 11.73
N TYR A 241 11.80 -31.81 11.20
CA TYR A 241 12.63 -32.98 10.88
C TYR A 241 13.04 -33.76 12.12
N LYS A 242 13.24 -33.10 13.27
CA LYS A 242 13.54 -33.80 14.53
C LYS A 242 12.33 -34.60 15.02
N SER A 243 11.12 -34.05 14.90
CA SER A 243 9.88 -34.80 15.19
C SER A 243 9.78 -36.06 14.32
N LEU A 244 10.04 -35.95 13.00
CA LEU A 244 9.99 -37.11 12.11
C LEU A 244 11.01 -38.21 12.46
N LEU A 245 12.18 -37.82 12.98
CA LEU A 245 13.18 -38.76 13.49
C LEU A 245 12.70 -39.44 14.78
N ASP A 246 12.12 -38.67 15.69
CA ASP A 246 11.61 -39.16 16.97
C ASP A 246 10.38 -40.07 16.78
N ASP A 247 9.57 -39.79 15.75
CA ASP A 247 8.44 -40.61 15.31
C ASP A 247 8.89 -41.86 14.51
N GLY A 248 10.19 -42.03 14.27
CA GLY A 248 10.76 -43.18 13.53
C GLY A 248 10.43 -43.19 12.03
N ILE A 249 9.92 -42.07 11.48
CA ILE A 249 9.55 -41.92 10.07
C ILE A 249 10.79 -41.76 9.18
N ILE A 250 11.82 -41.10 9.70
CA ILE A 250 13.14 -40.99 9.06
C ILE A 250 14.21 -41.55 9.98
N ASN A 251 15.33 -41.98 9.40
CA ASN A 251 16.47 -42.45 10.17
C ASN A 251 17.47 -41.32 10.48
N GLU A 252 18.42 -41.60 11.38
CA GLU A 252 19.40 -40.62 11.84
C GLU A 252 20.34 -40.10 10.72
N GLN A 253 20.60 -40.91 9.69
CA GLN A 253 21.41 -40.51 8.54
C GLN A 253 20.66 -39.50 7.65
N GLU A 254 19.37 -39.75 7.40
CA GLU A 254 18.50 -38.86 6.63
C GLU A 254 18.29 -37.52 7.34
N PHE A 255 18.08 -37.56 8.66
CA PHE A 255 17.99 -36.35 9.48
C PHE A 255 19.27 -35.52 9.41
N ASN A 256 20.44 -36.16 9.54
CA ASN A 256 21.73 -35.45 9.50
C ASN A 256 22.06 -34.87 8.13
N ALA A 257 21.70 -35.56 7.04
CA ALA A 257 21.84 -35.05 5.68
C ALA A 257 20.99 -33.79 5.47
N LYS A 258 19.72 -33.80 5.92
CA LYS A 258 18.82 -32.64 5.85
C LYS A 258 19.28 -31.51 6.77
N LYS A 259 19.76 -31.80 7.97
CA LYS A 259 20.31 -30.81 8.90
C LYS A 259 21.50 -30.05 8.30
N LYS A 260 22.43 -30.74 7.63
CA LYS A 260 23.55 -30.11 6.92
C LYS A 260 23.07 -29.25 5.76
N GLN A 261 22.15 -29.77 4.95
CA GLN A 261 21.53 -29.02 3.85
C GLN A 261 20.86 -27.72 4.33
N LEU A 262 20.12 -27.77 5.45
CA LEU A 262 19.43 -26.62 6.02
C LEU A 262 20.38 -25.59 6.65
N LEU A 263 21.48 -26.06 7.28
CA LEU A 263 22.50 -25.18 7.88
C LEU A 263 23.54 -24.67 6.87
N GLY A 264 23.52 -25.17 5.62
CA GLY A 264 24.47 -24.78 4.57
C GLY A 264 25.91 -25.24 4.82
N LEU A 265 26.08 -26.42 5.43
CA LEU A 265 27.36 -27.03 5.82
C LEU A 265 27.75 -28.23 4.95
#